data_AF-A0A3G6PKS5-F1
#
_entry.id   AF-A0A3G6PKS5-F1
#
_cell.length_a   1.000
_cell.length_b   1.000
_cell.length_c   1.000
_cell.angle_alpha   90.00
_cell.angle_beta   90.00
_cell.angle_gamma   90.00
#
_symmetry.space_group_name_H-M   'P 1'
#
loop_
_entity.id
_entity.type
_entity.pdbx_description
1 polymer ?
#
loop_
_entity_poly.entity_id
_entity_poly.type
_entity_poly.pdbx_seq_one_letter_code
_entity_poly.pdbx_strand_id
1 'polypeptide(L)'
;MITKEKALEIVKQYLQDRKRDYVFIVEKDKVRYEEQKRIGYGKYEDSKRNTFVVNYDIEGYPEPIPHFVIVDAEKGEVLFTLTSHGYAEEWEDEEEV
;
A
#
# COMPACT_ATOMS: atom_id res chain seq x y z
N MET A 1 -3.81 -16.76 0.97
CA MET A 1 -3.23 -15.58 1.64
C MET A 1 -1.71 -15.62 1.65
N ILE A 2 -1.06 -14.53 1.28
CA ILE A 2 0.40 -14.33 1.37
C ILE A 2 0.82 -13.99 2.81
N THR A 3 2.13 -13.97 3.07
CA THR A 3 2.68 -13.59 4.39
C THR A 3 2.94 -12.07 4.47
N LYS A 4 3.09 -11.54 5.70
CA LYS A 4 3.53 -10.16 5.92
C LYS A 4 4.90 -9.86 5.29
N GLU A 5 5.80 -10.84 5.34
CA GLU A 5 7.12 -10.76 4.70
C GLU A 5 6.97 -10.61 3.19
N LYS A 6 6.10 -11.42 2.57
CA LYS A 6 5.83 -11.33 1.14
C LYS A 6 5.16 -10.00 0.76
N ALA A 7 4.23 -9.51 1.58
CA ALA A 7 3.62 -8.19 1.36
C ALA A 7 4.66 -7.07 1.40
N LEU A 8 5.60 -7.10 2.35
CA LEU A 8 6.69 -6.12 2.43
C LEU A 8 7.63 -6.20 1.21
N GLU A 9 7.98 -7.40 0.74
CA GLU A 9 8.77 -7.56 -0.50
C GLU A 9 8.06 -6.95 -1.71
N ILE A 10 6.76 -7.24 -1.87
CA ILE A 10 5.94 -6.70 -2.96
C ILE A 10 5.94 -5.18 -2.92
N VAL A 11 5.75 -4.58 -1.74
CA VAL A 11 5.72 -3.12 -1.59
C VAL A 11 7.09 -2.51 -1.88
N LYS A 12 8.20 -3.11 -1.44
CA LYS A 12 9.54 -2.63 -1.79
C LYS A 12 9.78 -2.63 -3.30
N GLN A 13 9.39 -3.71 -3.98
CA GLN A 13 9.51 -3.80 -5.43
C GLN A 13 8.63 -2.76 -6.12
N TYR A 14 7.38 -2.63 -5.70
CA TYR A 14 6.44 -1.64 -6.21
C TYR A 14 6.96 -0.20 -6.09
N LEU A 15 7.49 0.18 -4.92
CA LEU A 15 8.08 1.51 -4.72
C LEU A 15 9.30 1.73 -5.63
N GLN A 16 10.14 0.70 -5.82
CA GLN A 16 11.27 0.75 -6.73
C GLN A 16 10.84 0.91 -8.19
N ASP A 17 9.86 0.13 -8.65
CA ASP A 17 9.35 0.16 -10.02
C ASP A 17 8.70 1.51 -10.35
N ARG A 18 7.97 2.08 -9.39
CA ARG A 18 7.38 3.43 -9.48
C ARG A 18 8.37 4.56 -9.23
N LYS A 19 9.64 4.25 -8.93
CA LYS A 19 10.69 5.23 -8.60
C LYS A 19 10.28 6.19 -7.47
N ARG A 20 9.61 5.66 -6.44
CA ARG A 20 9.20 6.41 -5.25
C ARG A 20 10.27 6.33 -4.17
N ASP A 21 10.87 7.47 -3.87
CA ASP A 21 11.83 7.60 -2.78
C ASP A 21 11.11 7.59 -1.42
N TYR A 22 11.73 6.94 -0.44
CA TYR A 22 11.24 6.92 0.94
C TYR A 22 12.42 7.03 1.92
N VAL A 23 12.19 7.70 3.04
CA VAL A 23 13.18 7.82 4.13
C VAL A 23 13.04 6.69 5.16
N PHE A 24 11.88 6.06 5.21
CA PHE A 24 11.59 4.94 6.11
C PHE A 24 10.54 4.01 5.50
N ILE A 25 10.65 2.71 5.81
CA ILE A 25 9.60 1.72 5.57
C ILE A 25 9.55 0.77 6.75
N VAL A 26 8.34 0.39 7.16
CA VAL A 26 8.13 -0.47 8.32
C VAL A 26 8.78 -1.85 8.17
N GLU A 27 9.22 -2.41 9.29
CA GLU A 27 9.65 -3.81 9.36
C GLU A 27 8.45 -4.77 9.28
N LYS A 28 8.72 -6.05 8.96
CA LYS A 28 7.68 -7.08 8.73
C LYS A 28 6.67 -7.19 9.88
N ASP A 29 7.12 -7.04 11.13
CA ASP A 29 6.27 -7.22 12.32
C ASP A 29 5.28 -6.06 12.50
N LYS A 30 5.55 -4.93 11.87
CA LYS A 30 4.71 -3.73 11.86
C LYS A 30 3.75 -3.66 10.67
N VAL A 31 3.88 -4.57 9.69
CA VAL A 31 2.88 -4.74 8.63
C VAL A 31 1.56 -5.15 9.26
N ARG A 32 0.51 -4.36 9.02
CA ARG A 32 -0.83 -4.62 9.58
C ARG A 32 -1.62 -5.52 8.65
N TYR A 33 -2.42 -6.40 9.23
CA TYR A 33 -3.41 -7.20 8.52
C TYR A 33 -4.80 -6.70 8.89
N GLU A 34 -5.68 -6.54 7.89
CA GLU A 34 -7.06 -6.13 8.08
C GLU A 34 -7.98 -7.14 7.38
N GLU A 35 -8.89 -7.73 8.14
CA GLU A 35 -9.85 -8.72 7.63
C GLU A 35 -11.12 -8.03 7.13
N GLN A 36 -11.65 -8.49 5.99
CA GLN A 36 -12.94 -8.04 5.43
C GLN A 36 -13.07 -6.50 5.29
N LYS A 37 -11.95 -5.83 4.99
CA LYS A 37 -11.89 -4.39 4.77
C LYS A 37 -12.64 -4.03 3.49
N ARG A 38 -13.58 -3.08 3.57
CA ARG A 38 -14.20 -2.47 2.39
C ARG A 38 -13.14 -1.64 1.68
N ILE A 39 -12.91 -1.95 0.42
CA ILE A 39 -12.00 -1.23 -0.46
C ILE A 39 -12.67 0.07 -0.91
N GLY A 40 -11.96 1.20 -0.71
CA GLY A 40 -12.51 2.52 -0.99
C GLY A 40 -12.25 3.04 -2.40
N TYR A 41 -11.35 2.41 -3.16
CA TYR A 41 -10.82 2.96 -4.41
C TYR A 41 -10.35 1.84 -5.36
N GLY A 42 -10.31 2.14 -6.67
CA GLY A 42 -9.74 1.27 -7.71
C GLY A 42 -10.64 0.10 -8.15
N LYS A 43 -10.08 -0.85 -8.90
CA LYS A 43 -10.76 -2.02 -9.49
C LYS A 43 -11.66 -2.83 -8.55
N TYR A 44 -11.38 -2.81 -7.25
CA TYR A 44 -12.12 -3.57 -6.24
C TYR A 44 -12.96 -2.71 -5.31
N GLU A 45 -13.25 -1.45 -5.68
CA GLU A 45 -14.11 -0.53 -4.95
C GLU A 45 -15.40 -1.21 -4.48
N ASP A 46 -15.80 -0.92 -3.23
CA ASP A 46 -16.97 -1.49 -2.54
C ASP A 46 -16.97 -2.99 -2.27
N SER A 47 -15.95 -3.72 -2.73
CA SER A 47 -15.75 -5.11 -2.34
C SER A 47 -15.09 -5.22 -0.96
N LYS A 48 -15.33 -6.33 -0.27
CA LYS A 48 -14.62 -6.68 0.97
C LYS A 48 -13.43 -7.58 0.65
N ARG A 49 -12.26 -7.20 1.14
CA ARG A 49 -11.00 -7.93 0.95
C ARG A 49 -10.25 -8.06 2.26
N ASN A 50 -9.46 -9.11 2.38
CA ASN A 50 -8.42 -9.19 3.38
C ASN A 50 -7.21 -8.42 2.84
N THR A 51 -6.62 -7.53 3.62
CA THR A 51 -5.54 -6.66 3.14
C THR A 51 -4.36 -6.61 4.09
N PHE A 52 -3.16 -6.46 3.53
CA PHE A 52 -1.99 -5.99 4.27
C PHE A 52 -1.82 -4.49 4.06
N VAL A 53 -1.41 -3.80 5.12
CA VAL A 53 -1.08 -2.38 5.08
C VAL A 53 0.38 -2.22 5.44
N VAL A 54 1.17 -1.72 4.47
CA VAL A 54 2.59 -1.42 4.63
C VAL A 54 2.75 0.09 4.65
N ASN A 55 3.34 0.62 5.73
CA ASN A 55 3.62 2.04 5.85
C ASN A 55 5.05 2.34 5.39
N TYR A 56 5.18 3.41 4.62
CA TYR A 56 6.45 4.04 4.28
C TYR A 56 6.31 5.55 4.47
N ASP A 57 7.40 6.22 4.79
CA ASP A 57 7.42 7.67 4.98
C ASP A 57 8.31 8.30 3.92
N ILE A 58 7.83 9.40 3.34
CA ILE A 58 8.61 10.24 2.43
C ILE A 58 9.22 11.42 3.18
N GLU A 59 10.19 12.09 2.54
CA GLU A 59 10.75 13.32 3.07
C GLU A 59 9.66 14.38 3.26
N GLY A 60 9.70 15.07 4.39
CA GLY A 60 8.76 16.13 4.74
C GLY A 60 9.39 17.11 5.73
N TYR A 61 8.77 18.28 5.87
CA TYR A 61 9.22 19.31 6.80
C TYR A 61 8.03 19.86 7.61
N PRO A 62 8.08 19.86 8.96
CA PRO A 62 9.24 19.53 9.80
C PRO A 62 9.46 18.02 10.05
N GLU A 63 8.52 17.17 9.67
CA GLU A 63 8.57 15.72 9.92
C GLU A 63 8.29 14.93 8.62
N PRO A 64 8.77 13.67 8.52
CA PRO A 64 8.42 12.77 7.42
C PRO A 64 6.91 12.58 7.26
N ILE A 65 6.46 12.37 6.02
CA ILE A 65 5.04 12.26 5.70
C ILE A 65 4.67 10.79 5.46
N PRO A 66 3.76 10.21 6.26
CA PRO A 66 3.43 8.80 6.16
C PRO A 66 2.49 8.51 4.98
N HIS A 67 2.78 7.42 4.31
CA HIS A 67 1.99 6.82 3.24
C HIS A 67 1.75 5.34 3.55
N PHE A 68 0.69 4.79 2.97
CA PHE A 68 0.22 3.43 3.26
C PHE A 68 -0.12 2.70 1.98
N VAL A 69 0.66 1.68 1.65
CA VAL A 69 0.36 0.80 0.51
C VAL A 69 -0.56 -0.32 0.99
N ILE A 70 -1.70 -0.43 0.32
CA ILE A 70 -2.71 -1.46 0.60
C ILE A 70 -2.52 -2.60 -0.40
N VAL A 71 -2.35 -3.82 0.12
CA VAL A 71 -2.08 -5.01 -0.68
C VAL A 71 -3.18 -6.05 -0.45
N ASP A 72 -3.75 -6.62 -1.50
CA ASP A 72 -4.69 -7.75 -1.39
C ASP A 72 -3.95 -8.94 -0.75
N ALA A 73 -4.43 -9.39 0.40
CA ALA A 73 -3.77 -10.43 1.18
C ALA A 73 -3.85 -11.81 0.50
N GLU A 74 -4.78 -12.03 -0.42
CA GLU A 74 -4.91 -13.31 -1.12
C GLU A 74 -3.99 -13.41 -2.33
N LYS A 75 -3.91 -12.34 -3.13
CA LYS A 75 -3.19 -12.32 -4.41
C LYS A 75 -1.83 -11.63 -4.37
N GLY A 76 -1.61 -10.74 -3.39
CA GLY A 76 -0.43 -9.88 -3.37
C GLY A 76 -0.49 -8.72 -4.38
N GLU A 77 -1.67 -8.39 -4.88
CA GLU A 77 -1.89 -7.24 -5.78
C GLU A 77 -1.85 -5.95 -4.96
N VAL A 78 -1.05 -4.96 -5.38
CA VAL A 78 -1.11 -3.61 -4.80
C VAL A 78 -2.42 -2.98 -5.27
N LEU A 79 -3.26 -2.58 -4.32
CA LEU A 79 -4.58 -2.05 -4.60
C LEU A 79 -4.55 -0.53 -4.81
N PHE A 80 -3.91 0.18 -3.88
CA PHE A 80 -3.74 1.63 -3.91
C PHE A 80 -2.77 2.08 -2.82
N THR A 81 -2.26 3.30 -2.93
CA THR A 81 -1.50 3.98 -1.88
C THR A 81 -2.36 5.08 -1.26
N LEU A 82 -2.48 5.10 0.07
CA LEU A 82 -3.10 6.18 0.82
C LEU A 82 -2.04 7.16 1.33
N THR A 83 -2.34 8.44 1.23
CA THR A 83 -1.62 9.49 1.97
C THR A 83 -2.08 9.52 3.44
N SER A 84 -1.34 10.24 4.28
CA SER A 84 -1.69 10.52 5.68
C SER A 84 -3.09 11.09 5.89
N HIS A 85 -3.68 11.73 4.88
CA HIS A 85 -5.00 12.33 4.93
C HIS A 85 -6.13 11.40 4.43
N GLY A 86 -5.82 10.14 4.08
CA GLY A 86 -6.82 9.16 3.63
C GLY A 86 -7.25 9.30 2.18
N TYR A 87 -6.61 10.18 1.41
CA TYR A 87 -6.75 10.24 -0.04
C TYR A 87 -5.89 9.16 -0.69
N ALA A 88 -6.45 8.47 -1.69
CA ALA A 88 -5.65 7.67 -2.60
C ALA A 88 -4.73 8.60 -3.41
N GLU A 89 -3.43 8.35 -3.33
CA GLU A 89 -2.41 9.16 -4.01
C GLU A 89 -2.39 8.90 -5.52
N GLU A 90 -2.59 7.64 -5.92
CA GLU A 90 -2.75 7.23 -7.31
C GLU A 90 -3.81 6.12 -7.44
N TRP A 91 -4.63 6.24 -8.48
CA TRP A 91 -5.55 5.20 -8.94
C TRP A 91 -4.74 4.26 -9.83
N GLU A 92 -4.39 3.08 -9.33
CA GLU A 92 -3.47 2.14 -9.99
C GLU A 92 -4.11 1.37 -11.18
N ASP A 93 -4.96 2.02 -11.98
CA ASP A 93 -5.52 1.47 -13.23
C ASP A 93 -5.75 2.59 -14.25
N GLU A 94 -4.69 3.01 -14.95
CA GLU A 94 -4.82 3.46 -16.33
C GLU A 94 -3.90 2.57 -17.18
N GLU A 95 -4.39 1.39 -17.56
CA GLU A 95 -3.94 0.79 -18.82
C GLU A 95 -4.41 1.74 -19.93
N GLU A 96 -3.53 2.67 -20.34
CA GLU A 96 -3.69 3.34 -21.64
C GLU A 96 -3.68 2.25 -22.72
N VAL A 97 -4.81 2.13 -23.43
CA VAL A 97 -4.98 1.30 -24.63
C VAL A 97 -4.54 2.07 -25.87
#